data_AF-A0A3A8E6D3-F1
#
_entry.id   AF-A0A3A8E6D3-F1
#
_cell.length_a   1.000
_cell.length_b   1.000
_cell.length_c   1.000
_cell.angle_alpha   90.00
_cell.angle_beta   90.00
_cell.angle_gamma   90.00
#
_symmetry.space_group_name_H-M   'P 1'
#
loop_
_entity.id
_entity.type
_entity.pdbx_description
1 polymer ?
#
loop_
_entity_poly.entity_id
_entity_poly.type
_entity_poly.pdbx_seq_one_letter_code
_entity_poly.pdbx_strand_id
1 'polypeptide(L)'
;MKALSTLVALSALGMSTIALAASGTITINGKIYNETCVLSGADSTATGTGNVVVTLNTIPSSNFTSLNRVSGLKAFNVGLTKTDGSACYTAAGLGANLAPVVTLSTANASDYKSDETTALLNKASTKSATNPAYIQILAKPNSTGAGVAVDYSDTATQAKAAYDSTNNRFYYAAQYYAGNGSVIPEAQDVTAVVTYNITYP
;
A
#
# COMPACT_ATOMS: atom_id res chain seq x y z
N MET A 1 95.79 42.93 20.29
CA MET A 1 94.85 41.79 20.24
C MET A 1 93.69 42.05 21.21
N LYS A 2 92.49 42.31 20.70
CA LYS A 2 91.20 42.02 21.34
C LYS A 2 90.14 42.19 20.25
N ALA A 3 89.64 41.05 19.78
CA ALA A 3 88.76 40.96 18.63
C ALA A 3 87.37 41.52 18.95
N LEU A 4 86.83 42.24 17.97
CA LEU A 4 85.48 42.75 17.89
C LEU A 4 84.55 41.57 17.56
N SER A 5 83.52 41.33 18.37
CA SER A 5 82.50 40.31 18.09
C SER A 5 81.11 40.95 18.16
N THR A 6 80.71 41.63 17.09
CA THR A 6 79.35 42.11 16.87
C THR A 6 78.48 40.89 16.56
N LEU A 7 77.63 40.48 17.50
CA LEU A 7 76.70 39.37 17.30
C LEU A 7 75.53 39.86 16.43
N VAL A 8 75.53 39.45 15.16
CA VAL A 8 74.43 39.69 14.21
C VAL A 8 73.28 38.75 14.56
N ALA A 9 72.13 39.32 14.92
CA ALA A 9 70.86 38.60 15.01
C ALA A 9 70.42 38.21 13.59
N LEU A 10 70.44 36.91 13.28
CA LEU A 10 69.86 36.37 12.05
C LEU A 10 68.54 35.67 12.40
N SER A 11 67.46 36.38 12.07
CA SER A 11 66.08 35.92 12.05
C SER A 11 65.95 34.57 11.34
N ALA A 12 65.59 33.53 12.08
CA ALA A 12 65.07 32.31 11.49
C ALA A 12 63.71 32.62 10.88
N LEU A 13 63.69 32.86 9.57
CA LEU A 13 62.47 32.87 8.77
C LEU A 13 61.86 31.47 8.88
N GLY A 14 60.84 31.33 9.73
CA GLY A 14 60.03 30.13 9.79
C GLY A 14 59.41 29.90 8.42
N MET A 15 59.95 28.94 7.67
CA MET A 15 59.31 28.47 6.44
C MET A 15 58.02 27.77 6.86
N SER A 16 56.90 28.48 6.83
CA SER A 16 55.58 27.87 6.94
C SER A 16 55.41 26.97 5.72
N THR A 17 55.56 25.67 5.90
CA THR A 17 55.20 24.68 4.88
C THR A 17 53.69 24.76 4.71
N ILE A 18 53.24 25.28 3.56
CA ILE A 18 51.82 25.24 3.20
C ILE A 18 51.50 23.76 2.91
N ALA A 19 51.01 23.04 3.91
CA ALA A 19 50.51 21.69 3.72
C ALA A 19 49.21 21.78 2.91
N LEU A 20 49.26 21.44 1.63
CA LEU A 20 48.04 21.28 0.84
C LEU A 20 47.26 20.07 1.38
N ALA A 21 46.00 20.30 1.74
CA ALA A 21 45.11 19.22 2.18
C ALA A 21 44.93 18.19 1.07
N ALA A 22 44.94 16.90 1.42
CA ALA A 22 44.64 15.83 0.49
C ALA A 22 43.22 16.03 -0.08
N SER A 23 43.11 16.11 -1.41
CA SER A 23 41.82 16.19 -2.08
C SER A 23 41.04 14.88 -1.91
N GLY A 24 39.80 14.97 -1.43
CA GLY A 24 38.84 13.86 -1.39
C GLY A 24 37.83 13.95 -2.52
N THR A 25 37.11 12.86 -2.79
CA THR A 25 36.00 12.80 -3.74
C THR A 25 34.65 12.87 -3.02
N ILE A 26 33.72 13.66 -3.57
CA ILE A 26 32.30 13.63 -3.20
C ILE A 26 31.56 12.87 -4.29
N THR A 27 31.00 11.71 -3.95
CA THR A 27 30.15 10.96 -4.87
C THR A 27 28.70 11.33 -4.63
N ILE A 28 28.07 11.96 -5.62
CA ILE A 28 26.64 12.28 -5.62
C ILE A 28 25.94 11.19 -6.44
N ASN A 29 25.10 10.40 -5.79
CA ASN A 29 24.25 9.41 -6.44
C ASN A 29 22.80 9.89 -6.44
N GLY A 30 22.08 9.67 -7.55
CA GLY A 30 20.67 10.00 -7.66
C GLY A 30 19.98 9.09 -8.66
N LYS A 31 18.66 8.91 -8.51
CA LYS A 31 17.82 8.16 -9.43
C LYS A 31 16.53 8.95 -9.65
N ILE A 32 16.19 9.22 -10.90
CA ILE A 32 14.91 9.81 -11.31
C ILE A 32 14.12 8.68 -11.97
N TYR A 33 12.90 8.42 -11.51
CA TYR A 33 11.98 7.48 -12.15
C TYR A 33 10.70 8.21 -12.54
N ASN A 34 10.15 7.89 -13.70
CA ASN A 34 8.85 8.33 -14.14
C ASN A 34 8.12 7.12 -14.71
N GLU A 35 7.40 6.38 -13.87
CA GLU A 35 6.59 5.24 -14.29
C GLU A 35 5.27 5.22 -13.50
N THR A 36 4.15 5.18 -14.20
CA THR A 36 2.83 4.97 -13.62
C THR A 36 2.59 3.47 -13.49
N CYS A 37 2.59 2.94 -12.27
CA CYS A 37 2.23 1.54 -12.04
C CYS A 37 0.71 1.35 -12.08
N VAL A 38 0.30 0.11 -12.28
CA VAL A 38 -1.05 -0.37 -12.06
C VAL A 38 -1.05 -1.45 -10.97
N LEU A 39 -2.20 -1.69 -10.35
CA LEU A 39 -2.35 -2.87 -9.51
C LEU A 39 -2.52 -4.12 -10.39
N SER A 40 -1.85 -5.20 -10.00
CA SER A 40 -2.10 -6.53 -10.54
C SER A 40 -2.27 -7.53 -9.42
N GLY A 41 -2.97 -8.62 -9.69
CA GLY A 41 -2.95 -9.79 -8.82
C GLY A 41 -1.52 -10.25 -8.55
N ALA A 42 -1.15 -10.44 -7.28
CA ALA A 42 0.22 -10.82 -6.92
C ALA A 42 0.44 -12.34 -6.88
N ASP A 43 -0.63 -13.13 -6.88
CA ASP A 43 -0.62 -14.60 -6.82
C ASP A 43 -1.96 -15.18 -7.28
N SER A 44 -2.25 -16.46 -7.02
CA SER A 44 -3.49 -17.11 -7.44
C SER A 44 -4.76 -16.64 -6.70
N THR A 45 -4.63 -15.80 -5.67
CA THR A 45 -5.77 -15.31 -4.87
C THR A 45 -6.46 -14.09 -5.48
N ALA A 46 -5.78 -13.38 -6.38
CA ALA A 46 -6.31 -12.26 -7.16
C ALA A 46 -5.71 -12.30 -8.57
N THR A 47 -6.48 -12.02 -9.61
CA THR A 47 -6.00 -12.11 -11.00
C THR A 47 -6.23 -10.82 -11.77
N GLY A 48 -5.48 -10.64 -12.87
CA GLY A 48 -5.60 -9.46 -13.74
C GLY A 48 -4.56 -8.37 -13.49
N THR A 49 -4.40 -7.49 -14.48
CA THR A 49 -3.50 -6.32 -14.48
C THR A 49 -4.32 -5.09 -14.83
N GLY A 50 -4.21 -4.03 -14.03
CA GLY A 50 -5.11 -2.87 -14.13
C GLY A 50 -6.47 -3.15 -13.50
N ASN A 51 -7.17 -4.19 -13.97
CA ASN A 51 -8.42 -4.68 -13.39
C ASN A 51 -8.15 -5.95 -12.58
N VAL A 52 -8.14 -5.83 -11.26
CA VAL A 52 -7.91 -6.96 -10.36
C VAL A 52 -9.25 -7.61 -9.99
N VAL A 53 -9.33 -8.92 -10.16
CA VAL A 53 -10.50 -9.74 -9.83
C VAL A 53 -10.19 -10.63 -8.64
N VAL A 54 -11.07 -10.59 -7.63
CA VAL A 54 -11.03 -11.47 -6.45
C VAL A 54 -12.33 -12.25 -6.39
N THR A 55 -12.24 -13.57 -6.47
CA THR A 55 -13.42 -14.46 -6.37
C THR A 55 -13.53 -14.99 -4.95
N LEU A 56 -14.54 -14.57 -4.20
CA LEU A 56 -14.84 -15.18 -2.90
C LEU A 56 -15.36 -16.62 -3.06
N ASN A 57 -15.15 -17.45 -2.04
CA ASN A 57 -15.68 -18.81 -2.04
C ASN A 57 -17.18 -18.78 -1.75
N THR A 58 -17.96 -19.64 -2.40
CA THR A 58 -19.37 -19.84 -2.05
C THR A 58 -19.49 -20.34 -0.61
N ILE A 59 -20.36 -19.71 0.18
CA ILE A 59 -20.65 -20.08 1.57
C ILE A 59 -22.17 -20.28 1.76
N PRO A 60 -22.59 -21.13 2.72
CA PRO A 60 -24.00 -21.23 3.06
C PRO A 60 -24.45 -20.00 3.87
N SER A 61 -25.70 -19.57 3.67
CA SER A 61 -26.30 -18.46 4.44
C SER A 61 -26.36 -18.75 5.94
N SER A 62 -26.38 -20.02 6.33
CA SER A 62 -26.34 -20.46 7.74
C SER A 62 -25.05 -20.10 8.48
N ASN A 63 -24.02 -19.62 7.78
CA ASN A 63 -22.83 -19.07 8.43
C ASN A 63 -23.11 -17.73 9.13
N PHE A 64 -24.19 -17.05 8.76
CA PHE A 64 -24.63 -15.82 9.40
C PHE A 64 -25.64 -16.13 10.51
N THR A 65 -25.46 -15.45 11.64
CA THR A 65 -26.42 -15.44 12.76
C THR A 65 -26.64 -14.01 13.21
N SER A 66 -27.53 -13.77 14.18
CA SER A 66 -27.69 -12.42 14.76
C SER A 66 -26.40 -11.89 15.39
N LEU A 67 -25.51 -12.77 15.86
CA LEU A 67 -24.23 -12.42 16.49
C LEU A 67 -23.05 -12.49 15.53
N ASN A 68 -23.10 -13.38 14.54
CA ASN A 68 -22.03 -13.52 13.54
C ASN A 68 -22.48 -12.92 12.20
N ARG A 69 -22.04 -11.68 11.94
CA ARG A 69 -22.46 -10.92 10.75
C ARG A 69 -21.44 -10.94 9.61
N VAL A 70 -20.26 -11.52 9.81
CA VAL A 70 -19.21 -11.65 8.79
C VAL A 70 -18.89 -13.11 8.53
N SER A 71 -18.56 -13.48 7.29
CA SER A 71 -18.15 -14.83 6.94
C SER A 71 -17.40 -14.90 5.61
N GLY A 72 -16.79 -16.05 5.33
CA GLY A 72 -16.11 -16.31 4.06
C GLY A 72 -14.87 -15.45 3.84
N LEU A 73 -14.16 -15.10 4.92
CA LEU A 73 -12.92 -14.34 4.84
C LEU A 73 -11.93 -15.00 3.88
N LYS A 74 -11.47 -14.23 2.89
CA LYS A 74 -10.48 -14.65 1.91
C LYS A 74 -9.40 -13.59 1.78
N ALA A 75 -8.18 -13.95 2.15
CA ALA A 75 -7.02 -13.10 1.91
C ALA A 75 -6.72 -13.02 0.41
N PHE A 76 -6.30 -11.84 -0.04
CA PHE A 76 -5.80 -11.64 -1.38
C PHE A 76 -4.67 -10.61 -1.41
N ASN A 77 -3.79 -10.75 -2.40
CA ASN A 77 -2.60 -9.91 -2.52
C ASN A 77 -2.58 -9.19 -3.88
N VAL A 78 -2.22 -7.92 -3.87
CA VAL A 78 -2.03 -7.12 -5.09
C VAL A 78 -0.64 -6.52 -5.12
N GLY A 79 -0.01 -6.51 -6.27
CA GLY A 79 1.33 -5.97 -6.49
C GLY A 79 1.31 -4.76 -7.43
N LEU A 80 2.46 -4.11 -7.56
CA LEU A 80 2.66 -3.01 -8.50
C LEU A 80 3.41 -3.52 -9.72
N THR A 81 2.74 -3.43 -10.87
CA THR A 81 3.30 -3.79 -12.18
C THR A 81 3.13 -2.65 -13.15
N LYS A 82 3.89 -2.70 -14.24
CA LYS A 82 3.63 -1.86 -15.41
C LYS A 82 2.49 -2.49 -16.22
N THR A 83 1.94 -1.74 -17.15
CA THR A 83 0.89 -2.24 -18.05
C THR A 83 1.32 -3.43 -18.92
N ASP A 84 2.63 -3.61 -19.12
CA ASP A 84 3.21 -4.78 -19.82
C ASP A 84 3.41 -6.02 -18.92
N GLY A 85 3.06 -5.92 -17.63
CA GLY A 85 3.16 -7.00 -16.65
C GLY A 85 4.52 -7.11 -15.95
N SER A 86 5.52 -6.31 -16.33
CA SER A 86 6.80 -6.25 -15.63
C SER A 86 6.68 -5.59 -14.25
N ALA A 87 7.60 -5.90 -13.34
CA ALA A 87 7.62 -5.26 -12.02
C ALA A 87 7.85 -3.76 -12.16
N CYS A 88 7.01 -2.96 -11.52
CA CYS A 88 7.14 -1.50 -11.58
C CYS A 88 8.37 -1.01 -10.79
N TYR A 89 8.70 -1.71 -9.70
CA TYR A 89 9.87 -1.42 -8.87
C TYR A 89 10.73 -2.66 -8.71
N THR A 90 12.05 -2.47 -8.73
CA THR A 90 12.99 -3.47 -8.21
C THR A 90 13.06 -3.35 -6.68
N ALA A 91 13.38 -4.42 -5.96
CA ALA A 91 13.47 -4.42 -4.49
C ALA A 91 14.45 -3.37 -3.94
N ALA A 92 15.43 -2.93 -4.73
CA ALA A 92 16.40 -1.88 -4.39
C ALA A 92 15.97 -0.46 -4.85
N GLY A 93 14.86 -0.35 -5.60
CA GLY A 93 14.46 0.86 -6.30
C GLY A 93 13.60 1.83 -5.49
N LEU A 94 12.88 1.34 -4.48
CA LEU A 94 12.10 2.15 -3.54
C LEU A 94 12.78 2.11 -2.17
N GLY A 95 13.37 3.22 -1.75
CA GLY A 95 13.78 3.37 -0.35
C GLY A 95 12.57 3.25 0.56
N ALA A 96 12.77 2.85 1.83
CA ALA A 96 11.68 2.65 2.80
C ALA A 96 10.76 3.89 2.96
N ASN A 97 11.27 5.09 2.67
CA ASN A 97 10.53 6.35 2.77
C ASN A 97 9.71 6.71 1.51
N LEU A 98 9.79 5.90 0.44
CA LEU A 98 9.08 6.14 -0.82
C LEU A 98 7.92 5.16 -1.04
N ALA A 99 7.42 4.52 0.03
CA ALA A 99 6.39 3.49 -0.09
C ALA A 99 5.10 4.06 -0.72
N PRO A 100 4.65 3.50 -1.86
CA PRO A 100 3.40 3.91 -2.49
C PRO A 100 2.21 3.60 -1.59
N VAL A 101 1.20 4.47 -1.65
CA VAL A 101 -0.04 4.36 -0.90
C VAL A 101 -1.18 4.05 -1.86
N VAL A 102 -1.98 3.03 -1.54
CA VAL A 102 -3.20 2.69 -2.27
C VAL A 102 -4.41 3.11 -1.45
N THR A 103 -5.27 3.93 -2.04
CA THR A 103 -6.62 4.20 -1.53
C THR A 103 -7.64 3.51 -2.40
N LEU A 104 -8.70 2.97 -1.79
CA LEU A 104 -9.83 2.38 -2.49
C LEU A 104 -11.03 3.33 -2.40
N SER A 105 -11.78 3.44 -3.47
CA SER A 105 -12.96 4.30 -3.58
C SER A 105 -14.05 3.58 -4.32
N THR A 106 -15.27 4.06 -4.20
CA THR A 106 -16.37 3.63 -5.04
C THR A 106 -16.62 4.66 -6.14
N ALA A 107 -17.26 4.24 -7.24
CA ALA A 107 -17.61 5.17 -8.30
C ALA A 107 -18.64 6.20 -7.83
N ASN A 108 -19.58 5.79 -6.96
CA ASN A 108 -20.62 6.64 -6.40
C ASN A 108 -20.78 6.38 -4.90
N ALA A 109 -21.15 7.41 -4.13
CA ALA A 109 -21.45 7.25 -2.71
C ALA A 109 -22.60 6.26 -2.42
N SER A 110 -23.47 6.00 -3.42
CA SER A 110 -24.52 4.99 -3.36
C SER A 110 -24.04 3.55 -3.59
N ASP A 111 -22.73 3.31 -3.72
CA ASP A 111 -22.16 1.98 -3.92
C ASP A 111 -21.68 1.34 -2.62
N TYR A 112 -21.71 2.08 -1.51
CA TYR A 112 -21.61 1.56 -0.15
C TYR A 112 -22.84 1.97 0.67
N LYS A 113 -23.06 1.31 1.80
CA LYS A 113 -24.18 1.58 2.69
C LYS A 113 -23.92 2.87 3.48
N SER A 114 -24.79 3.87 3.36
CA SER A 114 -24.53 5.23 3.87
C SER A 114 -24.35 5.33 5.39
N ASP A 115 -25.01 4.45 6.14
CA ASP A 115 -24.90 4.32 7.61
C ASP A 115 -23.91 3.24 8.05
N GLU A 116 -23.28 2.53 7.09
CA GLU A 116 -22.26 1.52 7.32
C GLU A 116 -21.19 1.63 6.23
N THR A 117 -20.35 2.65 6.31
CA THR A 117 -19.42 3.10 5.26
C THR A 117 -18.35 2.09 4.83
N THR A 118 -18.21 0.98 5.56
CA THR A 118 -17.34 -0.15 5.22
C THR A 118 -18.02 -1.23 4.36
N ALA A 119 -19.34 -1.18 4.25
CA ALA A 119 -20.15 -2.20 3.59
C ALA A 119 -20.43 -1.81 2.13
N LEU A 120 -19.76 -2.48 1.19
CA LEU A 120 -20.04 -2.34 -0.23
C LEU A 120 -21.40 -2.97 -0.57
N LEU A 121 -22.23 -2.23 -1.30
CA LEU A 121 -23.52 -2.74 -1.76
C LEU A 121 -23.31 -3.84 -2.80
N ASN A 122 -24.10 -4.90 -2.67
CA ASN A 122 -24.18 -5.92 -3.70
C ASN A 122 -24.80 -5.37 -5.00
N LYS A 123 -24.10 -5.57 -6.10
CA LYS A 123 -24.49 -5.19 -7.46
C LYS A 123 -24.87 -6.37 -8.34
N ALA A 124 -24.81 -7.61 -7.83
CA ALA A 124 -25.28 -8.77 -8.55
C ALA A 124 -26.76 -8.64 -8.92
N SER A 125 -27.14 -9.20 -10.07
CA SER A 125 -28.53 -9.21 -10.55
C SER A 125 -29.45 -10.06 -9.68
N THR A 126 -28.90 -11.07 -9.00
CA THR A 126 -29.62 -12.00 -8.11
C THR A 126 -29.68 -11.55 -6.66
N LYS A 127 -29.21 -10.34 -6.34
CA LYS A 127 -29.21 -9.82 -4.96
C LYS A 127 -30.62 -9.78 -4.37
N SER A 128 -30.74 -10.13 -3.10
CA SER A 128 -32.02 -10.01 -2.38
C SER A 128 -32.30 -8.55 -2.06
N ALA A 129 -33.51 -8.08 -2.36
CA ALA A 129 -33.95 -6.73 -2.00
C ALA A 129 -34.33 -6.63 -0.51
N THR A 130 -34.75 -7.74 0.09
CA THR A 130 -35.23 -7.80 1.48
C THR A 130 -34.10 -8.18 2.44
N ASN A 131 -33.29 -9.16 2.05
CA ASN A 131 -32.24 -9.74 2.88
C ASN A 131 -30.87 -9.73 2.14
N PRO A 132 -30.34 -8.54 1.80
CA PRO A 132 -29.11 -8.41 1.03
C PRO A 132 -27.87 -8.87 1.81
N ALA A 133 -26.89 -9.40 1.08
CA ALA A 133 -25.50 -9.48 1.54
C ALA A 133 -24.71 -8.25 1.05
N TYR A 134 -23.62 -7.96 1.74
CA TYR A 134 -22.67 -6.90 1.43
C TYR A 134 -21.26 -7.49 1.38
N ILE A 135 -20.30 -6.70 0.89
CA ILE A 135 -18.89 -7.08 0.85
C ILE A 135 -18.10 -6.09 1.71
N GLN A 136 -17.17 -6.61 2.52
CA GLN A 136 -16.14 -5.81 3.18
C GLN A 136 -14.77 -6.15 2.61
N ILE A 137 -13.95 -5.13 2.39
CA ILE A 137 -12.51 -5.27 2.14
C ILE A 137 -11.78 -4.86 3.41
N LEU A 138 -10.76 -5.64 3.78
CA LEU A 138 -9.91 -5.40 4.93
C LEU A 138 -8.50 -5.09 4.45
N ALA A 139 -7.99 -3.92 4.83
CA ALA A 139 -6.59 -3.57 4.67
C ALA A 139 -5.76 -4.26 5.75
N LYS A 140 -4.81 -5.12 5.35
CA LYS A 140 -3.98 -5.87 6.29
C LYS A 140 -2.60 -5.22 6.45
N PRO A 141 -2.02 -5.28 7.67
CA PRO A 141 -0.67 -4.78 7.89
C PRO A 141 0.41 -5.69 7.26
N ASN A 142 0.12 -6.97 7.11
CA ASN A 142 1.01 -7.99 6.54
C ASN A 142 0.20 -9.25 6.16
N SER A 143 0.90 -10.34 5.81
CA SER A 143 0.29 -11.61 5.40
C SER A 143 -0.57 -12.30 6.48
N THR A 144 -0.33 -12.05 7.77
CA THR A 144 -0.98 -12.76 8.89
C THR A 144 -1.93 -11.91 9.73
N GLY A 145 -1.84 -10.57 9.67
CA GLY A 145 -2.68 -9.67 10.47
C GLY A 145 -4.17 -9.73 10.11
N ALA A 146 -5.05 -9.53 11.09
CA ALA A 146 -6.51 -9.62 10.90
C ALA A 146 -7.07 -8.60 9.89
N GLY A 147 -6.41 -7.45 9.75
CA GLY A 147 -6.82 -6.36 8.88
C GLY A 147 -7.90 -5.47 9.49
N VAL A 148 -8.08 -4.29 8.91
CA VAL A 148 -9.06 -3.29 9.31
C VAL A 148 -9.96 -3.01 8.11
N ALA A 149 -11.29 -2.98 8.33
CA ALA A 149 -12.24 -2.72 7.27
C ALA A 149 -11.98 -1.35 6.63
N VAL A 150 -12.04 -1.32 5.30
CA VAL A 150 -11.83 -0.11 4.50
C VAL A 150 -13.10 0.73 4.55
N ASP A 151 -12.99 1.97 5.05
CA ASP A 151 -14.06 2.96 5.03
C ASP A 151 -14.04 3.71 3.69
N TYR A 152 -15.18 3.74 2.97
CA TYR A 152 -15.31 4.37 1.65
C TYR A 152 -15.80 5.82 1.69
N SER A 153 -16.11 6.37 2.86
CA SER A 153 -16.61 7.74 3.01
C SER A 153 -15.52 8.81 2.94
N ASP A 154 -14.30 8.48 3.34
CA ASP A 154 -13.16 9.40 3.30
C ASP A 154 -11.83 8.64 3.10
N THR A 155 -11.18 8.88 1.97
CA THR A 155 -9.91 8.23 1.62
C THR A 155 -8.74 8.73 2.46
N ALA A 156 -8.82 9.91 3.09
CA ALA A 156 -7.77 10.42 3.95
C ALA A 156 -7.63 9.58 5.22
N THR A 157 -8.75 9.27 5.88
CA THR A 157 -8.82 8.49 7.12
C THR A 157 -8.99 6.99 6.93
N GLN A 158 -9.28 6.54 5.70
CA GLN A 158 -9.40 5.13 5.33
C GLN A 158 -8.19 4.28 5.77
N ALA A 159 -8.48 3.07 6.28
CA ALA A 159 -7.46 2.04 6.53
C ALA A 159 -6.75 1.62 5.23
N LYS A 160 -5.42 1.63 5.23
CA LYS A 160 -4.57 1.36 4.06
C LYS A 160 -3.65 0.18 4.35
N ALA A 161 -3.46 -0.70 3.37
CA ALA A 161 -2.49 -1.78 3.49
C ALA A 161 -1.07 -1.19 3.37
N ALA A 162 -0.16 -1.66 4.21
CA ALA A 162 1.25 -1.30 4.09
C ALA A 162 1.85 -1.98 2.85
N TYR A 163 2.68 -1.25 2.10
CA TYR A 163 3.42 -1.83 0.97
C TYR A 163 4.60 -2.66 1.48
N ASP A 164 4.64 -3.93 1.11
CA ASP A 164 5.78 -4.81 1.31
C ASP A 164 6.69 -4.76 0.09
N SER A 165 7.75 -3.95 0.21
CA SER A 165 8.75 -3.77 -0.85
C SER A 165 9.60 -5.02 -1.10
N THR A 166 9.70 -5.93 -0.12
CA THR A 166 10.45 -7.18 -0.29
C THR A 166 9.72 -8.11 -1.24
N ASN A 167 8.39 -8.18 -1.11
CA ASN A 167 7.56 -9.10 -1.88
C ASN A 167 6.72 -8.40 -2.98
N ASN A 168 6.94 -7.10 -3.21
CA ASN A 168 6.19 -6.23 -4.13
C ASN A 168 4.68 -6.41 -4.01
N ARG A 169 4.12 -6.25 -2.80
CA ARG A 169 2.69 -6.46 -2.59
C ARG A 169 2.07 -5.66 -1.45
N PHE A 170 0.77 -5.48 -1.56
CA PHE A 170 -0.15 -5.08 -0.51
C PHE A 170 -0.97 -6.30 -0.09
N TYR A 171 -1.24 -6.38 1.21
CA TYR A 171 -2.03 -7.46 1.78
C TYR A 171 -3.45 -6.97 2.07
N TYR A 172 -4.44 -7.66 1.51
CA TYR A 172 -5.85 -7.40 1.76
C TYR A 172 -6.58 -8.69 2.11
N ALA A 173 -7.82 -8.55 2.55
CA ALA A 173 -8.79 -9.63 2.54
C ALA A 173 -10.16 -9.09 2.13
N ALA A 174 -11.03 -9.97 1.66
CA ALA A 174 -12.43 -9.67 1.45
C ALA A 174 -13.29 -10.69 2.18
N GLN A 175 -14.47 -10.27 2.62
CA GLN A 175 -15.43 -11.14 3.28
C GLN A 175 -16.86 -10.70 2.98
N TYR A 176 -17.79 -11.64 3.11
CA TYR A 176 -19.20 -11.33 3.09
C TYR A 176 -19.61 -10.69 4.42
N TYR A 177 -20.52 -9.74 4.35
CA TYR A 177 -21.07 -9.04 5.50
C TYR A 177 -22.59 -8.98 5.40
N ALA A 178 -23.28 -9.21 6.50
CA ALA A 178 -24.74 -9.19 6.55
C ALA A 178 -25.32 -7.79 6.87
N GLY A 179 -24.47 -6.77 7.05
CA GLY A 179 -24.87 -5.46 7.57
C GLY A 179 -25.08 -5.49 9.09
N ASN A 180 -25.52 -4.37 9.68
CA ASN A 180 -25.99 -4.32 11.06
C ASN A 180 -27.43 -4.87 11.20
N GLY A 181 -27.92 -5.01 12.43
CA GLY A 181 -29.27 -5.53 12.72
C GLY A 181 -29.35 -7.04 12.96
N SER A 182 -30.42 -7.68 12.50
CA SER A 182 -30.69 -9.12 12.73
C SER A 182 -31.04 -9.90 11.47
N VAL A 183 -31.04 -9.25 10.31
CA VAL A 183 -31.36 -9.88 9.03
C VAL A 183 -30.25 -10.83 8.60
N ILE A 184 -30.64 -12.07 8.29
CA ILE A 184 -29.74 -13.09 7.74
C ILE A 184 -29.84 -13.03 6.22
N PRO A 185 -28.72 -12.89 5.48
CA PRO A 185 -28.78 -12.84 4.03
C PRO A 185 -29.37 -14.10 3.43
N GLU A 186 -30.20 -13.93 2.40
CA GLU A 186 -30.69 -15.04 1.58
C GLU A 186 -29.62 -15.51 0.59
N ALA A 187 -29.85 -16.68 -0.02
CA ALA A 187 -29.02 -17.16 -1.11
C ALA A 187 -29.08 -16.17 -2.28
N GLN A 188 -27.92 -15.65 -2.66
CA GLN A 188 -27.74 -14.66 -3.71
C GLN A 188 -26.30 -14.69 -4.21
N ASP A 189 -26.07 -14.26 -5.44
CA ASP A 189 -24.71 -13.94 -5.86
C ASP A 189 -24.30 -12.60 -5.27
N VAL A 190 -22.99 -12.38 -5.16
CA VAL A 190 -22.45 -11.07 -4.74
C VAL A 190 -21.49 -10.53 -5.78
N THR A 191 -21.56 -9.23 -6.01
CA THR A 191 -20.58 -8.50 -6.81
C THR A 191 -20.47 -7.09 -6.25
N ALA A 192 -19.24 -6.61 -6.08
CA ALA A 192 -18.95 -5.22 -5.76
C ALA A 192 -17.76 -4.77 -6.58
N VAL A 193 -17.70 -3.46 -6.84
CA VAL A 193 -16.63 -2.85 -7.62
C VAL A 193 -16.08 -1.67 -6.83
N VAL A 194 -14.77 -1.61 -6.75
CA VAL A 194 -14.03 -0.48 -6.20
C VAL A 194 -13.00 -0.01 -7.23
N THR A 195 -12.69 1.27 -7.20
CA THR A 195 -11.59 1.87 -7.96
C THR A 195 -10.44 2.13 -7.00
N TYR A 196 -9.20 1.94 -7.46
CA TYR A 196 -8.02 2.27 -6.67
C TYR A 196 -7.35 3.54 -7.21
N ASN A 197 -6.70 4.26 -6.31
CA ASN A 197 -5.75 5.31 -6.65
C ASN A 197 -4.42 5.02 -5.98
N ILE A 198 -3.32 5.18 -6.73
CA ILE A 198 -1.96 4.98 -6.23
C ILE A 198 -1.33 6.36 -6.08
N THR A 199 -0.93 6.69 -4.86
CA THR A 199 -0.17 7.91 -4.58
C THR A 199 1.27 7.53 -4.31
N TYR A 200 2.18 8.14 -5.07
CA TYR A 200 3.61 8.05 -4.84
C TYR A 200 4.06 9.27 -4.02
N PRO A 201 4.87 9.09 -2.99
CA PRO A 201 5.47 10.20 -2.24
C PRO A 201 6.47 11.01 -3.06
#